data_AF-A0A497N299-F1
#
_entry.id   AF-A0A497N299-F1
#
_cell.length_a   1.000
_cell.length_b   1.000
_cell.length_c   1.000
_cell.angle_alpha   90.00
_cell.angle_beta   90.00
_cell.angle_gamma   90.00
#
_symmetry.space_group_name_H-M   'P 1'
#
loop_
_entity.id
_entity.type
_entity.pdbx_description
1 polymer ?
#
loop_
_entity_poly.entity_id
_entity_poly.type
_entity_poly.pdbx_seq_one_letter_code
_entity_poly.pdbx_strand_id
1 'polypeptide(L)'
;MKILICEYFSGGGFAGEKPPAWGLTEGYAMLKALIEDFKALNLQVYTLLDGRIDSSGLPANRVVKVSSQQEFWRSLKGLLSEVEAALMV
;
A
#
# COMPACT_ATOMS: atom_id res chain seq x y z
N MET A 1 -8.76 15.77 0.36
CA MET A 1 -9.33 14.42 0.18
C MET A 1 -8.25 13.39 0.51
N LYS A 2 -8.62 12.42 1.34
CA LYS A 2 -7.85 11.24 1.73
C LYS A 2 -8.23 10.09 0.82
N ILE A 3 -7.21 9.48 0.22
CA ILE A 3 -7.37 8.31 -0.64
C ILE A 3 -6.46 7.19 -0.15
N LEU A 4 -6.97 5.97 -0.16
CA LEU A 4 -6.17 4.77 -0.01
C LEU A 4 -5.70 4.29 -1.39
N ILE A 5 -4.40 4.13 -1.57
CA ILE A 5 -3.84 3.40 -2.71
C ILE A 5 -3.21 2.13 -2.16
N CYS A 6 -3.69 0.98 -2.61
CA CYS A 6 -3.24 -0.31 -2.13
C CYS A 6 -2.98 -1.24 -3.32
N GLU A 7 -1.76 -1.76 -3.39
CA GLU A 7 -1.43 -2.84 -4.31
C GLU A 7 -1.31 -4.15 -3.51
N TYR A 8 -1.84 -5.25 -4.03
CA TYR A 8 -2.00 -6.47 -3.23
C TYR A 8 -0.67 -7.11 -2.79
N PHE A 9 0.32 -7.23 -3.69
CA PHE A 9 1.60 -7.90 -3.37
C PHE A 9 2.44 -7.07 -2.40
N SER A 10 2.80 -5.86 -2.82
CA SER A 10 3.61 -4.91 -2.07
C SER A 10 2.88 -4.33 -0.87
N GLY A 11 1.54 -4.33 -0.84
CA GLY A 11 0.74 -3.97 0.32
C GLY A 11 0.71 -5.03 1.43
N GLY A 12 1.20 -6.24 1.16
CA GLY A 12 1.31 -7.31 2.15
C GLY A 12 0.21 -8.38 2.10
N GLY A 13 -0.47 -8.54 0.96
CA GLY A 13 -1.42 -9.64 0.71
C GLY A 13 -0.77 -11.04 0.77
N PHE A 14 0.56 -11.12 0.62
CA PHE A 14 1.37 -12.33 0.85
C PHE A 14 2.29 -12.20 2.08
N ALA A 15 2.02 -11.27 2.99
CA ALA A 15 2.84 -11.12 4.19
C ALA A 15 2.72 -12.37 5.07
N GLY A 16 3.87 -12.88 5.53
CA GLY A 16 3.97 -14.17 6.23
C GLY A 16 4.15 -15.38 5.31
N GLU A 17 4.02 -15.21 3.99
CA GLU A 17 4.24 -16.25 2.99
C GLU A 17 5.36 -15.84 2.01
N LYS A 18 5.87 -16.79 1.22
CA LYS A 18 6.81 -16.49 0.14
C LYS A 18 6.02 -16.06 -1.10
N PRO A 19 6.04 -14.77 -1.49
CA PRO A 19 5.38 -14.35 -2.71
C PRO A 19 6.10 -14.92 -3.94
N PRO A 20 5.41 -15.01 -5.09
CA PRO A 20 6.04 -15.12 -6.39
C PRO A 20 7.18 -14.11 -6.55
N ALA A 21 8.29 -14.54 -7.17
CA ALA A 21 9.51 -13.74 -7.26
C ALA A 21 9.33 -12.40 -8.00
N TRP A 22 8.36 -12.31 -8.91
CA TRP A 22 8.05 -11.12 -9.70
C TRP A 22 7.14 -10.12 -8.96
N GLY A 23 6.26 -10.61 -8.08
CA GLY A 23 5.11 -9.83 -7.59
C GLY A 23 5.46 -8.63 -6.72
N LEU A 24 6.47 -8.73 -5.84
CA LEU A 24 6.82 -7.61 -4.95
C LEU A 24 7.41 -6.42 -5.71
N THR A 25 8.27 -6.67 -6.69
CA THR A 25 8.97 -5.59 -7.42
C THR A 25 8.00 -4.85 -8.34
N GLU A 26 7.22 -5.59 -9.13
CA GLU A 26 6.22 -5.02 -10.03
C GLU A 26 5.12 -4.30 -9.24
N GLY A 27 4.61 -4.95 -8.19
CA GLY A 27 3.62 -4.37 -7.29
C GLY A 27 4.07 -3.07 -6.65
N TYR A 28 5.31 -3.04 -6.13
CA TYR A 28 5.87 -1.82 -5.54
C TYR A 28 6.04 -0.70 -6.57
N ALA A 29 6.47 -1.01 -7.79
CA ALA A 29 6.60 -0.02 -8.86
C ALA A 29 5.25 0.61 -9.22
N MET A 30 4.20 -0.21 -9.37
CA MET A 30 2.83 0.27 -9.62
C MET A 30 2.31 1.13 -8.46
N LEU A 31 2.48 0.64 -7.23
CA LEU A 31 2.08 1.36 -6.02
C LEU A 31 2.76 2.73 -5.94
N LYS A 32 4.08 2.76 -6.12
CA LYS A 32 4.87 3.99 -6.06
C LYS A 32 4.44 5.00 -7.12
N ALA A 33 4.29 4.58 -8.37
CA ALA A 33 3.88 5.44 -9.47
C ALA A 33 2.52 6.11 -9.19
N LEU A 34 1.54 5.33 -8.72
CA LEU A 34 0.22 5.87 -8.38
C LEU A 34 0.26 6.79 -7.16
N ILE A 35 1.07 6.48 -6.14
CA ILE A 35 1.25 7.40 -5.02
C ILE A 35 1.84 8.72 -5.53
N GLU A 36 2.88 8.69 -6.36
CA GLU A 36 3.51 9.90 -6.93
C GLU A 36 2.50 10.75 -7.73
N ASP A 37 1.71 10.13 -8.60
CA ASP A 37 0.66 10.82 -9.38
C ASP A 37 -0.37 11.50 -8.47
N PHE A 38 -0.89 10.77 -7.46
CA PHE A 38 -1.90 11.32 -6.56
C PHE A 38 -1.33 12.36 -5.59
N LYS A 39 -0.05 12.27 -5.26
CA LYS A 39 0.68 13.31 -4.53
C LYS A 39 0.83 14.58 -5.36
N ALA A 40 1.09 14.48 -6.67
CA ALA A 40 1.13 15.64 -7.57
C ALA A 40 -0.23 16.36 -7.66
N LEU A 41 -1.33 15.65 -7.42
CA LEU A 41 -2.69 16.20 -7.31
C LEU A 41 -3.01 16.80 -5.92
N ASN A 42 -2.04 16.93 -5.02
CA ASN A 42 -2.20 17.44 -3.65
C ASN A 42 -3.17 16.61 -2.78
N LEU A 43 -3.26 15.30 -3.02
CA LEU A 43 -4.09 14.41 -2.20
C LEU A 43 -3.34 13.89 -0.97
N GLN A 44 -4.11 13.52 0.06
CA GLN A 44 -3.59 12.85 1.25
C GLN A 44 -3.61 11.34 0.97
N VAL A 45 -2.44 10.77 0.68
CA VAL A 45 -2.35 9.38 0.23
C VAL A 45 -1.99 8.47 1.39
N TYR A 46 -2.86 7.51 1.67
CA TYR A 46 -2.65 6.44 2.65
C TYR A 46 -2.35 5.14 1.90
N THR A 47 -1.52 4.28 2.48
CA THR A 47 -1.18 3.00 1.87
C THR A 47 -0.83 1.93 2.90
N LEU A 48 -0.85 0.68 2.46
CA LEU A 48 -0.32 -0.48 3.14
C LEU A 48 1.01 -0.86 2.48
N LEU A 49 1.93 -1.41 3.27
CA LEU A 49 3.19 -1.92 2.75
C LEU A 49 3.59 -3.20 3.47
N ASP A 50 4.04 -4.20 2.73
CA ASP A 50 4.66 -5.39 3.26
C ASP A 50 5.88 -5.01 4.11
N GLY A 51 5.99 -5.58 5.31
CA GLY A 51 7.06 -5.28 6.27
C GLY A 51 8.47 -5.51 5.72
N ARG A 52 8.61 -6.35 4.68
CA ARG A 52 9.87 -6.66 4.01
C ARG A 52 10.35 -5.55 3.07
N ILE A 53 9.48 -4.61 2.70
CA ILE A 53 9.78 -3.54 1.74
C ILE A 53 10.22 -2.27 2.48
N ASP A 54 11.22 -1.58 1.92
CA ASP A 54 11.63 -0.27 2.40
C ASP A 54 10.64 0.83 1.98
N SER A 55 10.25 1.66 2.94
CA SER A 55 9.29 2.74 2.76
C SER A 55 9.94 4.10 2.47
N SER A 56 11.27 4.21 2.56
CA SER A 56 11.98 5.50 2.45
C SER A 56 11.71 6.25 1.13
N GLY A 57 11.41 5.54 0.05
CA GLY A 57 11.12 6.10 -1.28
C GLY A 57 9.64 6.35 -1.60
N LEU A 58 8.72 6.13 -0.65
CA LEU A 58 7.28 6.30 -0.89
C LEU A 58 6.78 7.65 -0.35
N PRO A 59 6.30 8.57 -1.21
CA PRO A 59 5.85 9.90 -0.78
C PRO A 59 4.42 9.91 -0.19
N ALA A 60 4.00 8.81 0.45
CA ALA A 60 2.68 8.71 1.07
C ALA A 60 2.59 9.49 2.39
N ASN A 61 1.41 10.04 2.68
CA ASN A 61 1.14 10.72 3.95
C ASN A 61 1.07 9.73 5.12
N ARG A 62 0.61 8.51 4.87
CA ARG A 62 0.57 7.44 5.86
C ARG A 62 0.90 6.10 5.21
N VAL A 63 1.88 5.40 5.78
CA VAL A 63 2.27 4.04 5.39
C VAL A 63 2.03 3.11 6.58
N VAL A 64 1.18 2.12 6.44
CA VAL A 64 0.96 1.09 7.46
C VAL A 64 1.70 -0.17 7.04
N LYS A 65 2.77 -0.52 7.76
CA LYS A 65 3.50 -1.77 7.52
C LYS A 65 2.73 -2.96 8.09
N VAL A 66 2.70 -4.06 7.35
CA VAL A 66 2.04 -5.32 7.77
C VAL A 66 2.99 -6.50 7.62
N SER A 67 2.93 -7.43 8.58
CA SER A 67 3.83 -8.61 8.62
C SER A 67 3.08 -9.93 8.46
N SER A 68 1.75 -9.91 8.35
CA SER A 68 0.92 -11.08 8.10
C SER A 68 -0.33 -10.74 7.28
N GLN A 69 -0.91 -11.73 6.58
CA GLN A 69 -2.20 -11.57 5.90
C GLN A 69 -3.33 -11.09 6.82
N GLN A 70 -3.33 -11.54 8.08
CA GLN A 70 -4.35 -11.09 9.05
C GLN A 70 -4.19 -9.61 9.38
N GLU A 71 -2.95 -9.12 9.51
CA GLU A 71 -2.68 -7.70 9.66
C GLU A 71 -3.03 -6.90 8.41
N PHE A 72 -2.76 -7.44 7.22
CA PHE A 72 -3.17 -6.84 5.94
C PHE A 72 -4.68 -6.58 5.92
N TRP A 73 -5.52 -7.61 6.11
CA TRP A 73 -6.98 -7.47 6.06
C TRP A 73 -7.52 -6.55 7.15
N ARG A 74 -6.97 -6.64 8.36
CA ARG A 74 -7.36 -5.76 9.49
C ARG A 74 -7.03 -4.30 9.19
N SER A 75 -5.83 -4.04 8.70
CA SER A 75 -5.34 -2.69 8.42
C SER A 75 -6.04 -2.09 7.20
N LEU A 76 -6.30 -2.89 6.16
CA LEU A 76 -7.10 -2.49 5.00
C LEU A 76 -8.49 -2.03 5.42
N LYS A 77 -9.20 -2.83 6.22
CA LYS A 77 -10.52 -2.46 6.74
C LYS A 77 -10.47 -1.19 7.59
N GLY A 78 -9.43 -1.03 8.41
CA GLY A 78 -9.19 0.19 9.19
C GLY A 78 -9.03 1.42 8.30
N LEU A 79 -8.11 1.38 7.34
CA LEU A 79 -7.85 2.51 6.44
C LEU A 79 -9.07 2.85 5.56
N LEU A 80 -9.82 1.85 5.08
CA LEU A 80 -11.05 2.06 4.32
C LEU A 80 -12.09 2.89 5.09
N SER A 81 -12.12 2.81 6.42
CA SER A 81 -13.02 3.63 7.25
C SER A 81 -12.55 5.08 7.42
N GLU A 82 -11.31 5.39 7.04
CA GLU A 82 -10.69 6.70 7.24
C GLU A 82 -10.59 7.54 5.96
N VAL A 83 -10.85 6.95 4.79
CA VAL A 83 -10.63 7.58 3.47
C VAL A 83 -11.96 7.80 2.74
N GLU A 84 -11.97 8.76 1.80
CA GLU A 84 -13.16 9.03 0.99
C GLU A 84 -13.19 8.19 -0.31
N ALA A 85 -12.04 7.66 -0.72
CA ALA A 85 -11.92 6.79 -1.89
C ALA A 85 -10.79 5.76 -1.69
N ALA A 86 -10.86 4.65 -2.41
CA ALA A 86 -9.80 3.65 -2.44
C ALA A 86 -9.55 3.18 -3.89
N LEU A 87 -8.27 3.02 -4.22
CA LEU A 87 -7.82 2.41 -5.46
C LEU A 87 -7.05 1.14 -5.12
N MET A 88 -7.55 0.01 -5.63
CA MET A 88 -6.92 -1.29 -5.53
C MET A 88 -6.23 -1.60 -6.85
N VAL A 89 -4.96 -2.01 -6.78
CA VAL A 89 -4.08 -2.26 -7.93
C VAL A 89 -3.49 -3.66 -7.84
#